data_AF-A0AAD4H2U9-F1
#
_entry.id   AF-A0AAD4H2U9-F1
#
_cell.length_a   1.000
_cell.length_b   1.000
_cell.length_c   1.000
_cell.angle_alpha   90.00
_cell.angle_beta   90.00
_cell.angle_gamma   90.00
#
_symmetry.space_group_name_H-M   'P 1'
#
loop_
_entity.id
_entity.type
_entity.pdbx_description
1 polymer ?
#
loop_
_entity_poly.entity_id
_entity_poly.type
_entity_poly.pdbx_seq_one_letter_code
_entity_poly.pdbx_strand_id
1 'polypeptide(L)'
;MVFKSSLTVLLVATLAVFSSHTPQAEAHSWIDCVDWRLKSNKPLTGKSGAGEWTDAKGACHGYARRYPTKPRFASLDDADPNRHYQQGHNKVNNQPACSNGRDGEEPGADETRPPKLEDAYYKTSGKNSGWGKMTVIKPGGKLCIRWPAKNHAGDRDGGKVLINIMKDDMAKNHPQSVLNKKEAFQLDYSKCDKAKNSDVRPCGGCITLPEEKYPTGTYLLQWRWRLNDDEWYTSCADVKIDPKAK
;
A
#
# COMPACT_ATOMS: atom_id res chain seq x y z
N MET A 1 67.58 -3.82 8.57
CA MET A 1 66.31 -4.60 8.56
C MET A 1 65.21 -3.73 9.17
N VAL A 2 63.93 -4.06 8.94
CA VAL A 2 62.71 -3.33 9.37
C VAL A 2 62.25 -2.24 8.40
N PHE A 3 61.60 -2.64 7.30
CA PHE A 3 60.61 -1.85 6.55
C PHE A 3 59.85 -2.77 5.57
N LYS A 4 59.09 -3.76 6.07
CA LYS A 4 58.27 -4.64 5.20
C LYS A 4 56.92 -5.09 5.78
N SER A 5 56.39 -4.45 6.84
CA SER A 5 55.14 -4.94 7.50
C SER A 5 54.06 -3.88 7.75
N SER A 6 54.06 -2.76 7.02
CA SER A 6 53.04 -1.71 7.22
C SER A 6 51.99 -1.62 6.10
N LEU A 7 52.17 -2.33 4.98
CA LEU A 7 51.29 -2.19 3.81
C LEU A 7 50.07 -3.13 3.85
N THR A 8 50.13 -4.24 4.59
CA THR A 8 49.06 -5.26 4.60
C THR A 8 47.89 -4.90 5.52
N VAL A 9 48.10 -4.05 6.52
CA VAL A 9 47.06 -3.69 7.50
C VAL A 9 46.07 -2.65 6.94
N LEU A 10 46.49 -1.79 6.01
CA LEU A 10 45.62 -0.76 5.43
C LEU A 10 44.56 -1.34 4.46
N LEU A 11 44.85 -2.46 3.81
CA LEU A 11 43.93 -3.07 2.82
C LEU A 11 42.76 -3.83 3.47
N VAL A 12 42.98 -4.37 4.68
CA VAL A 12 41.93 -5.11 5.43
C VAL A 12 40.95 -4.14 6.09
N ALA A 13 41.42 -2.98 6.56
CA ALA A 13 40.56 -1.97 7.15
C ALA A 13 39.63 -1.30 6.11
N THR A 14 40.08 -1.11 4.88
CA THR A 14 39.23 -0.57 3.80
C THR A 14 38.15 -1.55 3.36
N LEU A 15 38.45 -2.85 3.28
CA LEU A 15 37.45 -3.87 2.93
C LEU A 15 36.34 -3.99 4.00
N ALA A 16 36.68 -3.87 5.28
CA ALA A 16 35.73 -3.94 6.39
C ALA A 16 34.75 -2.74 6.42
N VAL A 17 35.20 -1.54 6.01
CA VAL A 17 34.35 -0.32 5.96
C VAL A 17 33.38 -0.35 4.78
N PHE A 18 33.73 -1.02 3.67
CA PHE A 18 32.79 -1.18 2.54
C PHE A 18 31.82 -2.36 2.71
N SER A 19 32.14 -3.37 3.54
CA SER A 19 31.23 -4.49 3.82
C SER A 19 30.09 -4.16 4.81
N SER A 20 30.19 -3.06 5.56
CA SER A 20 29.11 -2.58 6.44
C SER A 20 28.08 -1.70 5.74
N HIS A 21 28.32 -1.35 4.48
CA HIS A 21 27.37 -0.64 3.62
C HIS A 21 26.68 -1.63 2.69
N THR A 22 26.06 -2.68 3.25
CA THR A 22 24.96 -3.30 2.52
C THR A 22 23.90 -2.21 2.37
N PRO A 23 23.51 -1.79 1.16
CA PRO A 23 22.41 -0.85 1.01
C PRO A 23 21.23 -1.42 1.80
N GLN A 24 20.76 -0.69 2.81
CA GLN A 24 19.45 -0.97 3.39
C GLN A 24 18.51 -0.89 2.20
N ALA A 25 17.99 -2.05 1.83
CA ALA A 25 17.18 -2.15 0.65
C ALA A 25 15.87 -1.43 0.98
N GLU A 26 15.66 -0.26 0.40
CA GLU A 26 14.44 0.52 0.60
C GLU A 26 13.24 -0.28 0.15
N ALA A 27 12.22 -0.24 0.98
CA ALA A 27 11.27 -1.31 1.15
C ALA A 27 9.85 -0.77 1.09
N HIS A 28 9.62 0.10 0.13
CA HIS A 28 8.45 0.95 0.10
C HIS A 28 7.26 0.27 -0.55
N SER A 29 6.16 0.16 0.18
CA SER A 29 4.93 -0.44 -0.33
C SER A 29 3.72 0.44 -0.02
N TRP A 30 2.73 0.35 -0.90
CA TRP A 30 1.50 1.14 -0.84
C TRP A 30 0.37 0.38 -1.51
N ILE A 31 -0.87 0.82 -1.32
CA ILE A 31 -2.00 0.27 -2.06
C ILE A 31 -1.98 0.76 -3.52
N ASP A 32 -1.86 -0.16 -4.47
CA ASP A 32 -1.97 0.14 -5.90
C ASP A 32 -3.43 0.05 -6.37
N CYS A 33 -4.16 -0.93 -5.84
CA CYS A 33 -5.58 -1.14 -6.16
C CYS A 33 -6.37 -1.63 -4.96
N VAL A 34 -7.62 -1.18 -4.83
CA VAL A 34 -8.59 -1.58 -3.79
C VAL A 34 -9.63 -2.58 -4.33
N ASP A 35 -9.94 -2.48 -5.63
CA ASP A 35 -10.90 -3.32 -6.34
C ASP A 35 -10.29 -3.89 -7.61
N TRP A 36 -9.38 -4.84 -7.44
CA TRP A 36 -8.75 -5.60 -8.50
C TRP A 36 -9.73 -6.64 -9.06
N ARG A 37 -9.93 -6.62 -10.38
CA ARG A 37 -10.81 -7.58 -11.07
C ARG A 37 -10.03 -8.29 -12.17
N LEU A 38 -10.18 -9.61 -12.24
CA LEU A 38 -9.65 -10.39 -13.37
C LEU A 38 -10.42 -10.03 -14.64
N LYS A 39 -9.71 -9.99 -15.77
CA LYS A 39 -10.31 -9.88 -17.12
C LYS A 39 -11.08 -11.15 -17.48
N SER A 40 -10.69 -12.28 -16.91
CA SER A 40 -11.45 -13.53 -17.02
C SER A 40 -12.58 -13.56 -16.00
N ASN A 41 -13.70 -14.20 -16.33
CA ASN A 41 -14.80 -14.47 -15.39
C ASN A 41 -14.46 -15.49 -14.29
N LYS A 42 -13.21 -15.94 -14.20
CA LYS A 42 -12.77 -16.86 -13.15
C LYS A 42 -12.65 -16.09 -11.82
N PRO A 43 -13.01 -16.73 -10.69
CA PRO A 43 -12.78 -16.13 -9.39
C PRO A 43 -11.27 -16.01 -9.12
N LEU A 44 -10.86 -14.94 -8.44
CA LEU A 44 -9.52 -14.84 -7.85
C LEU A 44 -9.35 -15.99 -6.87
N THR A 45 -8.42 -16.89 -7.17
CA THR A 45 -8.10 -18.00 -6.26
C THR A 45 -7.23 -17.50 -5.12
N GLY A 46 -6.51 -16.39 -5.33
CA GLY A 46 -5.51 -15.92 -4.40
C GLY A 46 -4.49 -17.03 -4.18
N LYS A 47 -3.94 -17.60 -5.25
CA LYS A 47 -2.79 -18.49 -5.12
C LYS A 47 -1.55 -17.72 -5.54
N SER A 48 -0.53 -17.73 -4.69
CA SER A 48 0.79 -17.17 -5.01
C SER A 48 1.31 -17.80 -6.30
N GLY A 49 1.87 -16.97 -7.20
CA GLY A 49 2.44 -17.42 -8.47
C GLY A 49 1.43 -17.72 -9.60
N ALA A 50 0.13 -17.46 -9.42
CA ALA A 50 -0.89 -17.72 -10.44
C ALA A 50 -0.94 -16.66 -11.57
N GLY A 51 -0.23 -15.54 -11.41
CA GLY A 51 -0.24 -14.40 -12.33
C GLY A 51 -1.50 -13.53 -12.22
N GLU A 52 -2.35 -13.79 -11.22
CA GLU A 52 -3.68 -13.20 -11.05
C GLU A 52 -3.64 -11.70 -10.76
N TRP A 53 -2.56 -11.18 -10.20
CA TRP A 53 -2.36 -9.78 -9.80
C TRP A 53 -1.62 -8.96 -10.86
N THR A 54 -1.29 -9.54 -12.00
CA THR A 54 -0.61 -8.84 -13.10
C THR A 54 -1.57 -8.07 -13.99
N ASP A 55 -1.13 -6.93 -14.55
CA ASP A 55 -1.93 -6.14 -15.53
C ASP A 55 -2.29 -6.93 -16.80
N ALA A 56 -1.60 -8.03 -17.07
CA ALA A 56 -1.98 -8.97 -18.13
C ALA A 56 -3.32 -9.66 -17.82
N LYS A 57 -3.58 -10.02 -16.56
CA LYS A 57 -4.72 -10.84 -16.13
C LYS A 57 -5.88 -10.06 -15.53
N GLY A 58 -5.66 -8.86 -15.03
CA GLY A 58 -6.70 -8.05 -14.41
C GLY A 58 -6.57 -6.56 -14.69
N ALA A 59 -7.42 -5.78 -14.03
CA ALA A 59 -7.39 -4.33 -14.05
C ALA A 59 -7.92 -3.79 -12.72
N CYS A 60 -7.57 -2.55 -12.42
CA CYS A 60 -8.03 -1.88 -11.21
C CYS A 60 -9.33 -1.10 -11.42
N HIS A 61 -10.31 -1.34 -10.55
CA HIS A 61 -11.64 -0.73 -10.57
C HIS A 61 -11.92 0.16 -9.35
N GLY A 62 -10.92 0.41 -8.51
CA GLY A 62 -11.09 1.26 -7.34
C GLY A 62 -9.73 1.52 -6.72
N TYR A 63 -9.44 2.78 -6.42
CA TYR A 63 -8.10 3.24 -6.07
C TYR A 63 -8.08 3.89 -4.69
N ALA A 64 -6.89 4.12 -4.15
CA ALA A 64 -6.69 5.01 -3.01
C ALA A 64 -6.99 6.48 -3.36
N ARG A 65 -7.13 7.29 -2.31
CA ARG A 65 -7.33 8.73 -2.44
C ARG A 65 -6.18 9.34 -3.25
N ARG A 66 -6.55 10.18 -4.22
CA ARG A 66 -5.64 10.94 -5.11
C ARG A 66 -4.62 10.05 -5.84
N TYR A 67 -4.94 8.78 -6.07
CA TYR A 67 -4.04 7.86 -6.76
C TYR A 67 -3.98 8.17 -8.27
N PRO A 68 -2.81 8.28 -8.91
CA PRO A 68 -2.71 8.56 -10.34
C PRO A 68 -3.21 7.37 -11.19
N THR A 69 -3.87 7.63 -12.33
CA THR A 69 -4.52 6.61 -13.17
C THR A 69 -3.64 5.97 -14.24
N LYS A 70 -2.46 6.53 -14.51
CA LYS A 70 -1.53 6.02 -15.53
C LYS A 70 -0.09 5.76 -15.03
N PRO A 71 0.15 5.43 -13.74
CA PRO A 71 1.49 5.03 -13.34
C PRO A 71 1.80 3.66 -13.92
N ARG A 72 3.10 3.39 -14.13
CA ARG A 72 3.56 2.01 -14.28
C ARG A 72 3.45 1.34 -12.90
N PHE A 73 3.06 0.06 -12.85
CA PHE A 73 3.01 -0.68 -11.59
C PHE A 73 4.34 -0.58 -10.83
N ALA A 74 4.27 -0.38 -9.51
CA ALA A 74 5.40 -0.21 -8.59
C ALA A 74 6.32 1.01 -8.86
N SER A 75 5.96 1.94 -9.75
CA SER A 75 6.82 3.07 -10.15
C SER A 75 6.62 4.36 -9.37
N LEU A 76 5.86 4.34 -8.28
CA LEU A 76 5.54 5.55 -7.49
C LEU A 76 6.36 5.68 -6.22
N ASP A 77 7.53 5.05 -6.24
CA ASP A 77 8.51 5.10 -5.17
C ASP A 77 9.27 6.43 -5.20
N ASP A 78 9.90 6.71 -6.34
CA ASP A 78 10.64 7.96 -6.58
C ASP A 78 9.75 9.08 -7.16
N ALA A 79 8.43 8.95 -7.06
CA ALA A 79 7.52 9.97 -7.58
C ALA A 79 7.46 11.18 -6.64
N ASP A 80 7.04 12.34 -7.16
CA ASP A 80 6.77 13.54 -6.36
C ASP A 80 5.29 13.96 -6.47
N PRO A 81 4.49 13.81 -5.39
CA PRO A 81 4.81 13.09 -4.16
C PRO A 81 4.81 11.57 -4.39
N ASN A 82 5.60 10.84 -3.59
CA ASN A 82 5.64 9.38 -3.63
C ASN A 82 4.34 8.77 -3.07
N ARG A 83 4.16 7.45 -3.19
CA ARG A 83 2.97 6.77 -2.65
C ARG A 83 3.18 5.99 -1.36
N HIS A 84 4.41 5.84 -0.90
CA HIS A 84 4.68 5.20 0.37
C HIS A 84 4.58 6.24 1.49
N TYR A 85 3.56 6.12 2.34
CA TYR A 85 3.53 6.90 3.57
C TYR A 85 4.09 6.05 4.70
N GLN A 86 5.32 6.36 5.13
CA GLN A 86 5.98 5.73 6.28
C GLN A 86 5.66 6.56 7.54
N GLN A 87 4.93 5.96 8.48
CA GLN A 87 4.58 6.61 9.73
C GLN A 87 5.83 6.77 10.62
N GLY A 88 5.90 7.88 11.36
CA GLY A 88 7.02 8.14 12.29
C GLY A 88 7.21 7.05 13.35
N HIS A 89 8.43 6.55 13.52
CA HIS A 89 8.73 5.35 14.33
C HIS A 89 8.31 5.48 15.81
N ASN A 90 8.53 6.65 16.41
CA ASN A 90 8.40 6.84 17.86
C ASN A 90 7.03 7.36 18.33
N LYS A 91 6.11 7.69 17.41
CA LYS A 91 4.80 8.29 17.75
C LYS A 91 3.66 7.76 16.87
N VAL A 92 3.78 6.55 16.35
CA VAL A 92 2.84 5.94 15.39
C VAL A 92 1.38 6.17 15.76
N ASN A 93 0.99 5.99 17.03
CA ASN A 93 -0.40 6.14 17.47
C ASN A 93 -0.99 7.55 17.35
N ASN A 94 -0.15 8.58 17.36
CA ASN A 94 -0.55 9.99 17.21
C ASN A 94 -0.35 10.51 15.79
N GLN A 95 0.35 9.75 14.94
CA GLN A 95 0.52 10.09 13.53
C GLN A 95 -0.83 10.02 12.79
N PRO A 96 -1.00 10.79 11.70
CA PRO A 96 -2.13 10.62 10.80
C PRO A 96 -2.21 9.18 10.31
N ALA A 97 -3.42 8.60 10.31
CA ALA A 97 -3.65 7.28 9.76
C ALA A 97 -3.50 7.27 8.23
N CYS A 98 -4.03 8.31 7.60
CA CYS A 98 -3.85 8.60 6.18
C CYS A 98 -2.83 9.71 6.04
N SER A 99 -1.95 9.63 5.04
CA SER A 99 -0.98 10.69 4.79
C SER A 99 -1.67 12.03 4.64
N ASN A 100 -1.04 13.09 5.17
CA ASN A 100 -1.39 14.47 4.90
C ASN A 100 -0.34 15.23 4.09
N GLY A 101 0.60 14.48 3.49
CA GLY A 101 1.73 15.00 2.72
C GLY A 101 2.75 15.80 3.52
N ARG A 102 2.72 15.73 4.85
CA ARG A 102 3.59 16.53 5.72
C ARG A 102 4.17 15.76 6.90
N ASP A 103 3.36 14.95 7.57
CA ASP A 103 3.79 14.14 8.71
C ASP A 103 4.20 12.73 8.25
N GLY A 104 5.19 12.14 8.92
CA GLY A 104 5.79 10.83 8.59
C GLY A 104 7.31 10.87 8.62
N GLU A 105 7.96 9.71 8.65
CA GLU A 105 9.37 9.64 8.23
C GLU A 105 9.45 9.95 6.73
N GLU A 106 8.53 9.34 5.97
CA GLU A 106 8.29 9.63 4.56
C GLU A 106 6.81 9.98 4.40
N PRO A 107 6.47 11.28 4.26
CA PRO A 107 5.07 11.70 4.29
C PRO A 107 4.23 11.15 3.14
N GLY A 108 4.82 10.91 1.97
CA GLY A 108 4.12 10.49 0.76
C GLY A 108 3.02 11.46 0.30
N ALA A 109 2.16 11.01 -0.60
CA ALA A 109 1.08 11.82 -1.17
C ALA A 109 -0.08 12.05 -0.17
N ASP A 110 -0.65 13.25 -0.16
CA ASP A 110 -1.84 13.55 0.66
C ASP A 110 -3.00 12.59 0.33
N GLU A 111 -3.47 11.88 1.35
CA GLU A 111 -4.61 10.95 1.36
C GLU A 111 -5.67 11.35 2.41
N THR A 112 -5.64 12.59 2.90
CA THR A 112 -6.67 13.12 3.80
C THR A 112 -8.01 13.28 3.10
N ARG A 113 -9.09 13.22 3.87
CA ARG A 113 -10.45 13.41 3.36
C ARG A 113 -10.63 14.87 2.92
N PRO A 114 -10.86 15.17 1.62
CA PRO A 114 -11.24 16.52 1.19
C PRO A 114 -12.64 16.89 1.69
N PRO A 115 -13.11 18.13 1.56
CA PRO A 115 -14.47 18.51 1.95
C PRO A 115 -15.55 17.68 1.22
N LYS A 116 -15.45 17.52 -0.11
CA LYS A 116 -16.32 16.64 -0.89
C LYS A 116 -15.56 15.37 -1.22
N LEU A 117 -16.14 14.20 -0.93
CA LEU A 117 -15.44 12.91 -1.07
C LEU A 117 -14.93 12.69 -2.48
N GLU A 118 -15.77 13.11 -3.43
CA GLU A 118 -15.55 13.02 -4.86
C GLU A 118 -14.29 13.78 -5.28
N ASP A 119 -13.86 14.80 -4.53
CA ASP A 119 -12.61 15.52 -4.79
C ASP A 119 -11.37 14.67 -4.49
N ALA A 120 -11.47 13.52 -3.80
CA ALA A 120 -10.35 12.61 -3.62
C ALA A 120 -10.21 11.63 -4.80
N TYR A 121 -11.23 11.57 -5.64
CA TYR A 121 -11.36 10.64 -6.75
C TYR A 121 -11.71 11.43 -8.02
N TYR A 122 -11.85 10.74 -9.13
CA TYR A 122 -12.24 11.37 -10.37
C TYR A 122 -13.54 12.23 -10.25
N LYS A 123 -13.49 13.45 -10.84
CA LYS A 123 -14.61 14.32 -11.31
C LYS A 123 -15.11 15.52 -10.46
N THR A 124 -14.20 16.39 -9.98
CA THR A 124 -14.50 17.82 -9.71
C THR A 124 -13.44 18.82 -10.19
N SER A 125 -12.28 18.40 -10.69
CA SER A 125 -11.27 19.28 -11.29
C SER A 125 -11.14 19.10 -12.82
N GLY A 126 -12.23 19.38 -13.54
CA GLY A 126 -12.23 19.42 -15.01
C GLY A 126 -11.81 18.11 -15.69
N LYS A 127 -11.72 18.11 -17.03
CA LYS A 127 -11.37 16.93 -17.84
C LYS A 127 -9.91 16.43 -17.66
N ASN A 128 -9.16 16.99 -16.70
CA ASN A 128 -7.71 16.80 -16.53
C ASN A 128 -7.31 16.25 -15.15
N SER A 129 -8.24 15.82 -14.29
CA SER A 129 -7.85 15.22 -13.00
C SER A 129 -7.30 13.80 -13.23
N GLY A 130 -6.01 13.61 -12.95
CA GLY A 130 -5.30 12.35 -13.18
C GLY A 130 -5.65 11.22 -12.20
N TRP A 131 -6.68 11.37 -11.36
CA TRP A 131 -6.94 10.49 -10.21
C TRP A 131 -7.91 9.34 -10.48
N GLY A 132 -7.69 8.23 -9.79
CA GLY A 132 -8.49 7.02 -9.87
C GLY A 132 -9.93 7.21 -9.38
N LYS A 133 -10.80 6.28 -9.79
CA LYS A 133 -12.18 6.24 -9.28
C LYS A 133 -12.24 5.59 -7.90
N MET A 134 -13.20 6.01 -7.09
CA MET A 134 -13.51 5.38 -5.80
C MET A 134 -14.03 3.95 -6.01
N THR A 135 -13.75 3.06 -5.06
CA THR A 135 -14.32 1.71 -5.03
C THR A 135 -15.81 1.76 -4.70
N VAL A 136 -16.63 1.07 -5.50
CA VAL A 136 -18.06 0.90 -5.24
C VAL A 136 -18.43 -0.58 -5.36
N ILE A 137 -18.96 -1.16 -4.28
CA ILE A 137 -19.35 -2.58 -4.20
C ILE A 137 -20.75 -2.73 -3.63
N LYS A 138 -21.37 -3.90 -3.83
CA LYS A 138 -22.65 -4.24 -3.19
C LYS A 138 -22.45 -4.67 -1.73
N PRO A 139 -23.49 -4.64 -0.89
CA PRO A 139 -23.50 -5.36 0.38
C PRO A 139 -23.11 -6.84 0.18
N GLY A 140 -22.32 -7.40 1.10
CA GLY A 140 -21.75 -8.75 0.93
C GLY A 140 -20.62 -8.83 -0.10
N GLY A 141 -20.22 -7.69 -0.68
CA GLY A 141 -19.26 -7.61 -1.78
C GLY A 141 -17.84 -7.98 -1.36
N LYS A 142 -17.02 -8.31 -2.37
CA LYS A 142 -15.61 -8.64 -2.21
C LYS A 142 -14.74 -7.44 -2.62
N LEU A 143 -13.76 -7.11 -1.78
CA LEU A 143 -12.66 -6.20 -2.10
C LEU A 143 -11.44 -7.05 -2.42
N CYS A 144 -10.72 -6.72 -3.49
CA CYS A 144 -9.49 -7.40 -3.88
C CYS A 144 -8.39 -6.36 -4.01
N ILE A 145 -7.46 -6.39 -3.07
CA ILE A 145 -6.48 -5.35 -2.85
C ILE A 145 -5.16 -5.81 -3.46
N ARG A 146 -4.50 -4.93 -4.21
CA ARG A 146 -3.20 -5.16 -4.84
C ARG A 146 -2.19 -4.14 -4.34
N TRP A 147 -0.95 -4.59 -4.10
CA TRP A 147 0.19 -3.75 -3.72
C TRP A 147 1.49 -4.25 -4.39
N PRO A 148 2.50 -3.39 -4.57
CA PRO A 148 3.85 -3.82 -4.91
C PRO A 148 4.60 -4.25 -3.65
N ALA A 149 5.03 -5.51 -3.56
CA ALA A 149 5.77 -5.94 -2.38
C ALA A 149 7.27 -5.61 -2.41
N LYS A 150 7.74 -5.05 -3.52
CA LYS A 150 9.16 -4.82 -3.78
C LYS A 150 10.00 -6.08 -3.51
N ASN A 151 11.25 -5.89 -3.11
CA ASN A 151 12.17 -6.87 -2.55
C ASN A 151 11.68 -7.66 -1.31
N HIS A 152 10.54 -7.33 -0.69
CA HIS A 152 10.06 -7.98 0.54
C HIS A 152 9.09 -9.15 0.33
N ALA A 153 8.76 -9.47 -0.92
CA ALA A 153 8.09 -10.71 -1.25
C ALA A 153 9.07 -11.69 -1.90
N GLY A 154 9.36 -12.81 -1.24
CA GLY A 154 10.14 -13.91 -1.84
C GLY A 154 11.10 -14.56 -0.86
N ASP A 155 12.11 -13.82 -0.43
CA ASP A 155 13.25 -14.38 0.29
C ASP A 155 13.04 -14.41 1.82
N ARG A 156 11.97 -13.76 2.31
CA ARG A 156 11.54 -13.73 3.72
C ARG A 156 10.02 -13.62 3.81
N ASP A 157 9.46 -13.94 4.98
CA ASP A 157 8.07 -13.63 5.30
C ASP A 157 7.93 -12.12 5.54
N GLY A 158 7.24 -11.42 4.64
CA GLY A 158 6.88 -10.00 4.78
C GLY A 158 5.74 -9.75 5.77
N GLY A 159 5.25 -10.78 6.48
CA GLY A 159 4.24 -10.65 7.51
C GLY A 159 2.83 -10.41 6.97
N LYS A 160 2.08 -9.57 7.67
CA LYS A 160 0.66 -9.31 7.37
C LYS A 160 0.43 -7.86 6.99
N VAL A 161 -0.48 -7.68 6.05
CA VAL A 161 -1.20 -6.43 5.82
C VAL A 161 -2.43 -6.43 6.71
N LEU A 162 -2.56 -5.40 7.54
CA LEU A 162 -3.76 -5.11 8.31
C LEU A 162 -4.69 -4.24 7.46
N ILE A 163 -5.96 -4.66 7.35
CA ILE A 163 -7.01 -3.89 6.72
C ILE A 163 -7.91 -3.34 7.80
N ASN A 164 -7.83 -2.02 8.02
CA ASN A 164 -8.69 -1.32 8.96
C ASN A 164 -9.85 -0.68 8.20
N ILE A 165 -11.08 -0.83 8.70
CA ILE A 165 -12.28 -0.27 8.05
C ILE A 165 -13.16 0.41 9.08
N MET A 166 -13.48 1.68 8.83
CA MET A 166 -14.42 2.45 9.64
C MET A 166 -15.45 3.16 8.77
N LYS A 167 -16.66 3.35 9.29
CA LYS A 167 -17.67 4.17 8.62
C LYS A 167 -17.14 5.60 8.50
N ASP A 168 -17.29 6.21 7.32
CA ASP A 168 -16.87 7.60 7.09
C ASP A 168 -17.68 8.52 8.01
N ASP A 169 -16.98 9.23 8.88
CA ASP A 169 -17.51 10.25 9.78
C ASP A 169 -17.14 11.67 9.32
N MET A 170 -16.64 11.78 8.08
CA MET A 170 -16.24 13.02 7.43
C MET A 170 -15.01 13.70 8.04
N ALA A 171 -14.35 13.09 9.02
CA ALA A 171 -13.17 13.70 9.62
C ALA A 171 -11.99 13.68 8.65
N LYS A 172 -11.26 14.81 8.58
CA LYS A 172 -10.12 14.96 7.67
C LYS A 172 -8.94 14.06 8.03
N ASN A 173 -8.62 14.01 9.32
CA ASN A 173 -7.42 13.40 9.87
C ASN A 173 -7.77 12.58 11.12
N HIS A 174 -7.87 11.27 10.95
CA HIS A 174 -7.88 10.35 12.09
C HIS A 174 -6.46 10.05 12.53
N PRO A 175 -6.16 10.06 13.84
CA PRO A 175 -4.89 9.52 14.32
C PRO A 175 -4.89 7.99 14.15
N GLN A 176 -3.70 7.40 14.00
CA GLN A 176 -3.56 5.96 13.82
C GLN A 176 -4.17 5.15 14.97
N SER A 177 -4.15 5.68 16.20
CA SER A 177 -4.79 5.06 17.36
C SER A 177 -6.31 4.82 17.21
N VAL A 178 -7.00 5.61 16.38
CA VAL A 178 -8.41 5.38 16.04
C VAL A 178 -8.53 4.20 15.09
N LEU A 179 -7.73 4.16 14.02
CA LEU A 179 -7.80 3.08 13.01
C LEU A 179 -7.29 1.74 13.53
N ASN A 180 -6.35 1.73 14.48
CA ASN A 180 -5.89 0.49 15.13
C ASN A 180 -7.03 -0.27 15.84
N LYS A 181 -8.08 0.43 16.28
CA LYS A 181 -9.28 -0.18 16.91
C LYS A 181 -10.30 -0.66 15.87
N LYS A 182 -10.00 -0.52 14.59
CA LYS A 182 -10.90 -0.78 13.45
C LYS A 182 -10.35 -1.85 12.51
N GLU A 183 -9.37 -2.64 12.98
CA GLU A 183 -8.89 -3.81 12.25
C GLU A 183 -10.07 -4.74 11.92
N ALA A 184 -10.17 -5.08 10.65
CA ALA A 184 -11.25 -5.88 10.12
C ALA A 184 -10.75 -7.20 9.54
N PHE A 185 -9.60 -7.17 8.85
CA PHE A 185 -9.03 -8.33 8.17
C PHE A 185 -7.51 -8.26 8.15
N GLN A 186 -6.88 -9.42 7.94
CA GLN A 186 -5.46 -9.54 7.66
C GLN A 186 -5.25 -10.25 6.32
N LEU A 187 -4.31 -9.75 5.52
CA LEU A 187 -3.87 -10.37 4.28
C LEU A 187 -2.39 -10.75 4.38
N ASP A 188 -2.02 -11.86 3.77
CA ASP A 188 -0.62 -12.28 3.67
C ASP A 188 0.13 -11.34 2.73
N TYR A 189 1.14 -10.61 3.23
CA TYR A 189 1.88 -9.65 2.42
C TYR A 189 2.61 -10.32 1.25
N SER A 190 3.23 -11.48 1.52
CA SER A 190 4.07 -12.25 0.60
C SER A 190 3.28 -13.06 -0.45
N LYS A 191 1.96 -12.87 -0.53
CA LYS A 191 1.07 -13.59 -1.43
C LYS A 191 1.11 -13.00 -2.84
N CYS A 192 2.16 -13.33 -3.54
CA CYS A 192 2.61 -12.59 -4.71
C CYS A 192 2.70 -13.44 -5.97
N ASP A 193 2.56 -12.82 -7.12
CA ASP A 193 2.92 -13.47 -8.37
C ASP A 193 4.43 -13.46 -8.59
N LYS A 194 4.90 -14.34 -9.48
CA LYS A 194 6.28 -14.30 -9.93
C LYS A 194 6.51 -13.06 -10.79
N ALA A 195 7.62 -12.38 -10.57
CA ALA A 195 8.06 -11.24 -11.37
C ALA A 195 9.54 -11.39 -11.75
N LYS A 196 9.96 -10.75 -12.84
CA LYS A 196 11.35 -10.77 -13.31
C LYS A 196 12.31 -10.08 -12.32
N ASN A 197 11.83 -9.04 -11.65
CA ASN A 197 12.50 -8.34 -10.57
C ASN A 197 11.54 -8.33 -9.36
N SER A 198 12.06 -8.54 -8.15
CA SER A 198 11.31 -8.40 -6.91
C SER A 198 10.72 -7.00 -6.75
N ASP A 199 11.39 -5.93 -7.20
CA ASP A 199 10.91 -4.55 -7.04
C ASP A 199 9.55 -4.26 -7.70
N VAL A 200 9.15 -5.09 -8.66
CA VAL A 200 7.90 -4.94 -9.40
C VAL A 200 6.96 -6.13 -9.17
N ARG A 201 7.15 -6.86 -8.07
CA ARG A 201 6.37 -8.06 -7.76
C ARG A 201 4.95 -7.70 -7.28
N PRO A 202 3.89 -8.05 -8.04
CA PRO A 202 2.54 -7.74 -7.63
C PRO A 202 2.02 -8.77 -6.65
N CYS A 203 1.42 -8.29 -5.57
CA CYS A 203 0.84 -9.09 -4.52
C CYS A 203 -0.58 -8.65 -4.28
N GLY A 204 -1.38 -9.54 -3.71
CA GLY A 204 -2.74 -9.17 -3.40
C GLY A 204 -3.49 -10.18 -2.57
N GLY A 205 -4.63 -9.73 -2.09
CA GLY A 205 -5.56 -10.53 -1.32
C GLY A 205 -6.97 -10.01 -1.45
N CYS A 206 -7.94 -10.90 -1.25
CA CYS A 206 -9.35 -10.54 -1.30
C CYS A 206 -10.02 -10.77 0.05
N ILE A 207 -10.91 -9.86 0.41
CA ILE A 207 -11.74 -9.91 1.61
C ILE A 207 -13.21 -9.77 1.20
N THR A 208 -14.10 -10.55 1.82
CA THR A 208 -15.54 -10.37 1.66
C THR A 208 -16.02 -9.53 2.84
N LEU A 209 -16.75 -8.44 2.58
CA LEU A 209 -17.34 -7.61 3.62
C LEU A 209 -18.70 -8.17 4.02
N PRO A 210 -18.89 -8.68 5.26
CA PRO A 210 -20.18 -9.18 5.70
C PRO A 210 -21.22 -8.05 5.73
N GLU A 211 -22.38 -8.29 5.13
CA GLU A 211 -23.44 -7.28 4.95
C GLU A 211 -23.95 -6.72 6.29
N GLU A 212 -24.06 -7.57 7.31
CA GLU A 212 -24.52 -7.22 8.64
C GLU A 212 -23.56 -6.25 9.37
N LYS A 213 -22.26 -6.36 9.11
CA LYS A 213 -21.23 -5.50 9.69
C LYS A 213 -21.01 -4.24 8.84
N TYR A 214 -21.21 -4.34 7.53
CA TYR A 214 -20.97 -3.28 6.57
C TYR A 214 -22.21 -3.03 5.70
N PRO A 215 -23.26 -2.41 6.26
CA PRO A 215 -24.45 -2.01 5.50
C PRO A 215 -24.12 -0.92 4.47
N THR A 216 -25.14 -0.50 3.72
CA THR A 216 -25.02 0.60 2.75
C THR A 216 -24.44 1.86 3.40
N GLY A 217 -23.42 2.44 2.75
CA GLY A 217 -22.71 3.61 3.27
C GLY A 217 -21.31 3.79 2.67
N THR A 218 -20.63 4.85 3.07
CA THR A 218 -19.22 5.08 2.73
C THR A 218 -18.34 4.71 3.92
N TYR A 219 -17.22 4.05 3.64
CA TYR A 219 -16.27 3.58 4.63
C TYR A 219 -14.86 4.03 4.25
N LEU A 220 -14.10 4.50 5.25
CA LEU A 220 -12.66 4.64 5.15
C LEU A 220 -12.02 3.26 5.31
N LEU A 221 -11.20 2.88 4.34
CA LEU A 221 -10.32 1.73 4.35
C LEU A 221 -8.88 2.20 4.48
N GLN A 222 -8.13 1.60 5.40
CA GLN A 222 -6.68 1.73 5.50
C GLN A 222 -6.03 0.37 5.22
N TRP A 223 -5.13 0.36 4.24
CA TRP A 223 -4.12 -0.68 4.07
C TRP A 223 -2.93 -0.30 4.94
N ARG A 224 -2.48 -1.20 5.82
CA ARG A 224 -1.38 -0.93 6.75
C ARG A 224 -0.47 -2.13 6.84
N TRP A 225 0.81 -1.94 6.59
CA TRP A 225 1.81 -3.00 6.59
C TRP A 225 2.97 -2.62 7.50
N ARG A 226 3.50 -3.62 8.20
CA ARG A 226 4.67 -3.49 9.06
C ARG A 226 5.85 -4.20 8.41
N LEU A 227 6.89 -3.44 8.09
CA LEU A 227 8.13 -4.02 7.58
C LEU A 227 9.02 -4.51 8.73
N ASN A 228 9.34 -3.61 9.66
CA ASN A 228 10.12 -3.86 10.88
C ASN A 228 9.30 -3.42 12.12
N ASP A 229 9.75 -3.72 13.34
CA ASP A 229 8.90 -3.58 14.55
C ASP A 229 8.27 -2.19 14.76
N ASP A 230 8.90 -1.14 14.27
CA ASP A 230 8.49 0.27 14.35
C ASP A 230 8.23 0.93 12.99
N GLU A 231 8.34 0.17 11.89
CA GLU A 231 8.27 0.69 10.53
C GLU A 231 6.95 0.31 9.86
N TRP A 232 6.07 1.32 9.72
CA TRP A 232 4.71 1.15 9.24
C TRP A 232 4.44 1.95 7.99
N TYR A 233 3.98 1.27 6.95
CA TYR A 233 3.50 1.88 5.72
C TYR A 233 1.98 1.87 5.70
N THR A 234 1.36 2.98 5.33
CA THR A 234 -0.10 3.05 5.19
C THR A 234 -0.54 3.66 3.87
N SER A 235 -1.74 3.28 3.46
CA SER A 235 -2.45 3.95 2.38
C SER A 235 -3.96 3.92 2.64
N CYS A 236 -4.65 5.00 2.30
CA CYS A 236 -6.07 5.18 2.55
C CYS A 236 -6.91 5.26 1.27
N ALA A 237 -8.06 4.62 1.33
CA ALA A 237 -9.07 4.61 0.29
C ALA A 237 -10.47 4.72 0.90
N ASP A 238 -11.45 5.04 0.07
CA ASP A 238 -12.86 5.03 0.44
C ASP A 238 -13.57 3.94 -0.36
N VAL A 239 -14.45 3.24 0.33
CA VAL A 239 -15.27 2.17 -0.22
C VAL A 239 -16.72 2.55 -0.02
N LYS A 240 -17.45 2.72 -1.12
CA LYS A 240 -18.90 2.90 -1.09
C LYS A 240 -19.58 1.55 -1.23
N ILE A 241 -20.37 1.20 -0.24
CA ILE A 241 -21.28 0.04 -0.27
C ILE A 241 -22.64 0.55 -0.74
N ASP A 242 -23.05 0.12 -1.92
CA ASP A 242 -24.26 0.58 -2.61
C ASP A 242 -24.98 -0.61 -3.28
N PRO A 243 -26.26 -0.88 -2.97
CA PRO A 243 -27.04 -1.95 -3.60
C PRO A 243 -27.10 -1.84 -5.13
N LYS A 244 -26.91 -0.63 -5.67
CA LYS A 244 -26.91 -0.33 -7.10
C LYS A 244 -25.52 -0.44 -7.76
N ALA A 245 -24.49 -0.87 -7.03
CA ALA A 245 -23.16 -1.08 -7.61
C ALA A 245 -23.22 -2.07 -8.79
N LYS A 246 -22.37 -1.85 -9.80
CA LYS A 246 -22.31 -2.66 -11.04
C LYS A 246 -21.16 -3.66 -11.02
#